data_AF-A0A853C8E3-F1
#
_entry.id   AF-A0A853C8E3-F1
#
_cell.length_a   1.000
_cell.length_b   1.000
_cell.length_c   1.000
_cell.angle_alpha   90.00
_cell.angle_beta   90.00
_cell.angle_gamma   90.00
#
_symmetry.space_group_name_H-M   'P 1'
#
loop_
_entity.id
_entity.type
_entity.pdbx_description
1 polymer ?
#
loop_
_entity_poly.entity_id
_entity_poly.type
_entity_poly.pdbx_seq_one_letter_code
_entity_poly.pdbx_strand_id
1 'polypeptide(L)' 'MSDQFDVELEDADLLGEVELTMNLIVAASATDDQLSIEEIDRILGVEKQRPAS' A
#
# COMPACT_ATOMS: atom_id res chain seq x y z
N MET A 1 8.91 -13.31 -26.44
CA MET A 1 8.23 -13.28 -25.14
C MET A 1 8.22 -11.82 -24.77
N SER A 2 7.07 -11.17 -24.90
CA SER A 2 6.91 -9.76 -24.56
C SER A 2 7.04 -9.68 -23.05
N ASP A 3 8.01 -8.91 -22.54
CA ASP A 3 8.15 -8.67 -21.11
C ASP A 3 6.90 -7.93 -20.63
N GLN A 4 5.93 -8.69 -20.11
CA GLN A 4 4.68 -8.19 -19.54
C GLN A 4 4.93 -7.30 -18.30
N PHE A 5 6.18 -7.22 -17.87
CA PHE A 5 6.67 -6.38 -16.78
C PHE A 5 7.50 -5.19 -17.27
N ASP A 6 7.69 -5.02 -18.58
CA ASP A 6 8.33 -3.84 -19.19
C ASP A 6 7.26 -2.76 -19.42
N VAL A 7 6.53 -2.45 -18.35
CA VAL A 7 5.67 -1.28 -18.27
C VAL A 7 6.61 -0.13 -17.96
N GLU A 8 6.72 0.83 -18.87
CA GLU A 8 7.50 2.05 -18.65
C GLU A 8 7.14 2.61 -17.25
N LEU A 9 8.14 2.69 -16.37
CA LEU A 9 8.11 3.23 -15.01
C LEU A 9 7.72 4.74 -14.97
N GLU A 10 6.80 5.16 -15.84
CA GLU A 10 6.43 6.57 -16.08
C GLU A 10 5.15 6.97 -15.36
N ASP A 11 4.32 6.02 -14.94
CA ASP A 11 3.13 6.30 -14.14
C ASP A 11 3.50 6.32 -12.66
N ALA A 12 3.76 7.53 -12.15
CA ALA A 12 4.11 7.77 -10.76
C ALA A 12 2.98 7.35 -9.79
N ASP A 13 1.72 7.39 -10.24
CA ASP A 13 0.58 6.95 -9.44
C ASP A 13 0.58 5.42 -9.33
N LEU A 14 0.80 4.72 -10.44
CA LEU A 14 0.95 3.26 -10.46
C LEU A 14 2.14 2.78 -9.60
N LEU A 15 3.26 3.49 -9.66
CA LEU A 15 4.42 3.20 -8.82
C LEU A 15 4.10 3.36 -7.33
N GLY A 16 3.35 4.41 -6.98
CA GLY A 16 2.84 4.64 -5.63
C GLY A 16 1.97 3.49 -5.15
N GLU A 17 1.07 2.98 -5.99
CA GLU A 17 0.21 1.83 -5.65
C GLU A 17 1.00 0.54 -5.40
N VAL A 18 2.03 0.28 -6.23
CA VAL A 18 2.91 -0.89 -6.08
C VAL A 18 3.70 -0.79 -4.76
N GLU A 19 4.28 0.36 -4.47
CA GLU A 19 5.00 0.59 -3.21
C GLU A 19 4.08 0.43 -2.00
N LEU A 20 2.87 0.97 -2.07
CA LEU A 20 1.86 0.87 -1.01
C LEU A 20 1.47 -0.59 -0.73
N THR A 21 1.25 -1.36 -1.79
CA THR A 21 0.92 -2.79 -1.70
C THR A 21 2.10 -3.59 -1.15
N MET A 22 3.32 -3.26 -1.58
CA MET A 22 4.54 -3.87 -1.04
C MET A 22 4.68 -3.62 0.46
N ASN A 23 4.44 -2.39 0.91
CA ASN A 23 4.49 -2.02 2.32
C ASN A 23 3.48 -2.81 3.16
N LEU A 24 2.27 -3.05 2.65
CA LEU A 24 1.27 -3.89 3.31
C LEU A 24 1.71 -5.36 3.42
N ILE A 25 2.26 -5.93 2.35
CA ILE A 25 2.74 -7.31 2.33
C ILE A 25 3.88 -7.49 3.34
N VAL A 26 4.85 -6.57 3.33
CA VAL A 26 5.98 -6.59 4.28
C VAL A 26 5.46 -6.50 5.71
N ALA A 27 4.58 -5.55 6.00
CA ALA A 27 4.02 -5.38 7.34
C ALA A 27 3.28 -6.65 7.80
N ALA A 28 2.42 -7.21 6.96
CA ALA A 28 1.67 -8.44 7.27
C ALA A 28 2.60 -9.66 7.46
N SER A 29 3.71 -9.72 6.71
CA SER A 29 4.70 -10.81 6.86
C SER A 29 5.59 -10.67 8.09
N ALA A 30 5.67 -9.48 8.68
CA ALA A 30 6.50 -9.19 9.85
C ALA A 30 5.77 -9.45 11.19
N THR A 31 4.51 -9.86 11.14
CA THR A 31 3.68 -10.21 12.30
C THR A 31 3.15 -11.64 12.15
N ASP A 32 3.03 -12.35 13.26
CA ASP A 32 2.41 -13.68 13.29
C ASP A 32 0.87 -13.60 13.26
N ASP A 33 0.32 -12.46 13.68
CA ASP A 33 -1.12 -12.16 13.71
C ASP A 33 -1.54 -11.16 12.61
N GLN A 34 -2.85 -11.03 12.35
CA GLN A 34 -3.36 -10.05 11.37
C GLN A 34 -3.06 -8.60 11.79
N LEU A 35 -2.73 -7.75 10.80
CA LEU A 35 -2.59 -6.31 11.00
C LEU A 35 -3.89 -5.71 11.54
N SER A 36 -3.76 -4.82 12.53
CA SER A 36 -4.89 -4.02 13.00
C SER A 36 -5.33 -3.01 11.93
N ILE A 37 -6.59 -2.58 12.01
CA ILE A 37 -7.11 -1.53 11.12
C ILE A 37 -6.29 -0.23 11.29
N GLU A 38 -5.87 0.08 12.52
CA GLU A 38 -5.03 1.25 12.80
C GLU A 38 -3.64 1.16 12.16
N GLU A 39 -3.08 -0.04 11.98
CA GLU A 39 -1.83 -0.24 11.25
C GLU A 39 -2.02 -0.13 9.75
N ILE A 40 -3.10 -0.72 9.23
CA ILE A 40 -3.47 -0.61 7.82
C ILE A 40 -3.70 0.86 7.45
N ASP A 41 -4.49 1.60 8.22
CA ASP A 41 -4.76 3.03 8.00
C ASP A 41 -3.46 3.85 8.00
N ARG A 42 -2.53 3.56 8.91
CA ARG A 42 -1.22 4.23 8.95
C ARG A 42 -0.38 3.95 7.72
N ILE A 43 -0.33 2.70 7.25
CA ILE A 43 0.41 2.30 6.04
C ILE A 43 -0.23 2.93 4.80
N LEU A 44 -1.57 2.97 4.76
CA LEU A 44 -2.34 3.58 3.67
C LEU A 44 -2.37 5.12 3.72
N GLY A 45 -1.83 5.74 4.77
CA GLY A 45 -1.91 7.19 4.96
C GLY A 45 -3.33 7.73 5.16
N VAL A 46 -4.27 6.87 5.57
CA VAL A 46 -5.67 7.23 5.81
C VAL A 46 -5.75 7.90 7.18
N GLU A 47 -5.85 9.23 7.18
CA GLU A 47 -6.24 9.96 8.40
C GLU A 47 -7.74 9.76 8.62
N LYS A 48 -8.13 9.31 9.83
CA LYS A 48 -9.53 9.27 10.25
C LYS A 48 -10.11 10.68 10.11
N GLN A 49 -10.86 10.93 9.03
CA GLN A 49 -11.60 12.18 8.88
C GLN A 49 -12.60 12.24 10.03
N ARG A 50 -12.30 13.08 11.02
CA ARG A 50 -13.29 13.42 12.05
C ARG A 50 -14.46 14.03 11.30
N PRO A 51 -15.68 13.46 11.36
CA PRO A 51 -16.81 14.02 10.63
C PRO A 51 -16.98 15.48 11.04
N ALA A 52 -17.08 16.37 10.06
CA ALA A 52 -17.36 17.78 10.30
C ALA A 52 -18.70 17.89 11.03
N SER A 53 -18.68 18.44 12.24
CA SER A 53 -19.88 18.69 13.07
C SER A 53 -20.78 19.76 12.50
#